data_AF-A0A225W6H0-F1
#
_entry.id   AF-A0A225W6H0-F1
#
_cell.length_a   1.000
_cell.length_b   1.000
_cell.length_c   1.000
_cell.angle_alpha   90.00
_cell.angle_beta   90.00
_cell.angle_gamma   90.00
#
_symmetry.space_group_name_H-M   'P 1'
#
loop_
_entity.id
_entity.type
_entity.pdbx_description
1 polymer ?
#
loop_
_entity_poly.entity_id
_entity_poly.type
_entity_poly.pdbx_seq_one_letter_code
_entity_poly.pdbx_strand_id
1 'polypeptide(L)'
;MEERHLLDVALENATDDSEQLKVENSMSYSALLEELELEKHKFEQLNNSQFLSARTETNVFETLGRHRFLNRSAMKLVTLDHIFQWTQGLDRRQSFSFADICGGPGGFSEYLLWRTQEHDQVHGFGITLKEAANNCDWRLPSKLSDLFEICYGEDGTGNLYSVANIHHFRDVVRKRYPNGVDLVVADGGLLDARSQSNQTSRPASSERYIIARGLRVGHPTSKLVDILENTLDQSTNDAFQLTFLKNCSPMHEDGDFLQYMAKVNGVIATSQIQACQRINQYATNKNKRKTCEGDTDIDPEQYFQCWKLGRIPHQ
;
A
#
# COMPACT_ATOMS: atom_id res chain seq x y z
N MET A 1 21.25 17.81 -7.39
CA MET A 1 22.46 16.96 -7.30
C MET A 1 22.53 16.25 -5.95
N GLU A 2 21.94 16.80 -4.88
CA GLU A 2 21.79 16.17 -3.55
C GLU A 2 20.70 15.07 -3.47
N GLU A 3 19.68 15.08 -4.34
CA GLU A 3 18.57 14.10 -4.32
C GLU A 3 18.96 12.65 -4.65
N ARG A 4 20.05 12.44 -5.42
CA ARG A 4 20.55 11.08 -5.70
C ARG A 4 21.17 10.43 -4.46
N HIS A 5 21.75 11.24 -3.58
CA HIS A 5 22.50 10.76 -2.41
C HIS A 5 21.59 10.13 -1.34
N LEU A 6 20.32 10.53 -1.23
CA LEU A 6 19.40 9.97 -0.22
C LEU A 6 18.83 8.60 -0.61
N LEU A 7 18.60 8.38 -1.92
CA LEU A 7 18.23 7.07 -2.47
C LEU A 7 19.38 6.09 -2.37
N ASP A 8 20.59 6.54 -2.71
CA ASP A 8 21.80 5.73 -2.60
C ASP A 8 22.05 5.36 -1.13
N VAL A 9 21.86 6.27 -0.17
CA VAL A 9 22.00 5.96 1.28
C VAL A 9 20.90 5.03 1.80
N ALA A 10 19.64 5.17 1.37
CA ALA A 10 18.56 4.29 1.79
C ALA A 10 18.70 2.86 1.20
N LEU A 11 19.23 2.76 -0.02
CA LEU A 11 19.58 1.50 -0.67
C LEU A 11 20.87 0.93 -0.08
N GLU A 12 21.85 1.75 0.26
CA GLU A 12 23.14 1.36 0.87
C GLU A 12 22.93 0.82 2.28
N ASN A 13 22.09 1.46 3.10
CA ASN A 13 21.74 0.96 4.43
C ASN A 13 20.91 -0.34 4.36
N ALA A 14 20.07 -0.50 3.32
CA ALA A 14 19.41 -1.77 3.05
C ALA A 14 20.38 -2.84 2.52
N THR A 15 21.50 -2.44 1.91
CA THR A 15 22.55 -3.36 1.49
C THR A 15 23.53 -3.70 2.60
N ASP A 16 23.80 -2.82 3.55
CA ASP A 16 24.77 -3.03 4.65
C ASP A 16 24.22 -4.07 5.66
N ASP A 17 22.91 -4.06 5.92
CA ASP A 17 22.22 -5.16 6.63
C ASP A 17 22.12 -6.45 5.78
N SER A 18 22.36 -6.36 4.46
CA SER A 18 22.36 -7.51 3.54
C SER A 18 23.75 -8.10 3.26
N GLU A 19 24.83 -7.37 3.57
CA GLU A 19 26.21 -7.80 3.30
C GLU A 19 26.72 -8.86 4.28
N GLN A 20 25.95 -9.20 5.33
CA GLN A 20 26.23 -10.35 6.20
C GLN A 20 25.57 -11.67 5.76
N LEU A 21 24.77 -11.69 4.68
CA LEU A 21 24.25 -12.93 4.12
C LEU A 21 25.26 -13.51 3.12
N LYS A 22 26.29 -14.18 3.67
CA LYS A 22 27.18 -15.06 2.91
C LYS A 22 26.35 -16.00 2.05
N VAL A 23 26.71 -16.04 0.75
CA VAL A 23 26.15 -16.91 -0.28
C VAL A 23 26.32 -18.37 0.11
N GLU A 24 25.29 -18.97 0.71
CA GLU A 24 25.16 -20.42 0.89
C GLU A 24 23.79 -20.86 0.37
N ASN A 25 23.80 -21.68 -0.69
CA ASN A 25 22.65 -22.32 -1.35
C ASN A 25 21.47 -21.39 -1.74
N SER A 26 21.58 -20.72 -2.90
CA SER A 26 20.43 -20.05 -3.53
C SER A 26 19.38 -21.09 -3.94
N MET A 27 18.32 -21.23 -3.15
CA MET A 27 17.10 -21.93 -3.58
C MET A 27 16.59 -21.35 -4.91
N SER A 28 16.00 -22.19 -5.77
CA SER A 28 15.35 -21.68 -6.98
C SER A 28 14.14 -20.82 -6.63
N TYR A 29 13.79 -19.89 -7.52
CA TYR A 29 12.59 -19.07 -7.35
C TYR A 29 11.30 -19.91 -7.21
N SER A 30 11.24 -21.07 -7.88
CA SER A 30 10.13 -22.03 -7.71
C SER A 30 10.10 -22.62 -6.30
N ALA A 31 11.24 -23.03 -5.75
CA ALA A 31 11.33 -23.57 -4.40
C ALA A 31 10.94 -22.54 -3.33
N LEU A 32 11.30 -21.26 -3.53
CA LEU A 32 10.86 -20.16 -2.66
C LEU A 32 9.33 -20.00 -2.67
N LEU A 33 8.68 -20.10 -3.83
CA LEU A 33 7.22 -19.98 -3.91
C LEU A 33 6.53 -21.19 -3.27
N GLU A 34 7.03 -22.41 -3.52
CA GLU A 34 6.53 -23.63 -2.90
C GLU A 34 6.64 -23.58 -1.36
N GLU A 35 7.78 -23.10 -0.84
CA GLU A 35 7.96 -22.92 0.61
C GLU A 35 7.01 -21.87 1.19
N LEU A 36 6.85 -20.73 0.50
CA LEU A 36 5.93 -19.68 0.93
C LEU A 36 4.47 -20.17 0.97
N GLU A 37 4.06 -20.92 -0.05
CA GLU A 37 2.72 -21.53 -0.11
C GLU A 37 2.54 -22.54 1.03
N LEU A 38 3.53 -23.42 1.25
CA LEU A 38 3.51 -24.40 2.33
C LEU A 38 3.41 -23.74 3.72
N GLU A 39 4.15 -22.66 3.98
CA GLU A 39 4.08 -21.94 5.25
C GLU A 39 2.75 -21.20 5.44
N LYS A 40 2.14 -20.67 4.37
CA LYS A 40 0.81 -20.04 4.42
C LYS A 40 -0.31 -21.05 4.63
N HIS A 41 -0.23 -22.23 4.02
CA HIS A 41 -1.25 -23.27 4.15
C HIS A 41 -1.37 -23.78 5.59
N LYS A 42 -0.28 -23.74 6.38
CA LYS A 42 -0.33 -24.06 7.82
C LYS A 42 -1.29 -23.17 8.62
N PHE A 43 -1.59 -21.96 8.14
CA PHE A 43 -2.55 -21.07 8.80
C PHE A 43 -3.98 -21.63 8.78
N GLU A 44 -4.34 -22.46 7.79
CA GLU A 44 -5.67 -23.08 7.70
C GLU A 44 -5.95 -24.06 8.84
N GLN A 45 -4.90 -24.56 9.48
CA GLN A 45 -4.98 -25.46 10.63
C GLN A 45 -5.16 -24.72 11.96
N LEU A 46 -4.97 -23.39 11.95
CA LEU A 46 -5.10 -22.54 13.14
C LEU A 46 -6.51 -21.98 13.23
N ASN A 47 -7.09 -21.93 14.43
CA ASN A 47 -8.31 -21.15 14.61
C ASN A 47 -8.02 -19.64 14.55
N ASN A 48 -9.04 -18.85 14.21
CA ASN A 48 -8.90 -17.40 14.03
C ASN A 48 -8.27 -16.69 15.23
N SER A 49 -8.64 -17.05 16.46
CA SER A 49 -8.10 -16.41 17.67
C SER A 49 -6.61 -16.69 17.86
N GLN A 50 -6.20 -17.96 17.66
CA GLN A 50 -4.78 -18.35 17.71
C GLN A 50 -3.97 -17.64 16.64
N PHE A 51 -4.45 -17.62 15.40
CA PHE A 51 -3.76 -16.95 14.31
C PHE A 51 -3.64 -15.44 14.57
N LEU A 52 -4.73 -14.79 14.97
CA LEU A 52 -4.74 -13.35 15.28
C LEU A 52 -3.78 -13.01 16.41
N SER A 53 -3.78 -13.79 17.49
CA SER A 53 -2.83 -13.62 18.58
C SER A 53 -1.40 -13.81 18.09
N ALA A 54 -1.07 -14.92 17.43
CA ALA A 54 0.28 -15.18 16.94
C ALA A 54 0.79 -14.08 16.01
N ARG A 55 -0.06 -13.62 15.10
CA ARG A 55 0.26 -12.54 14.15
C ARG A 55 0.48 -11.18 14.83
N THR A 56 -0.30 -10.85 15.85
CA THR A 56 -0.12 -9.61 16.63
C THR A 56 1.20 -9.67 17.40
N GLU A 57 1.50 -10.81 18.02
CA GLU A 57 2.62 -10.93 18.96
C GLU A 57 3.98 -11.15 18.28
N THR A 58 3.97 -11.49 16.99
CA THR A 58 5.18 -11.64 16.17
C THR A 58 5.45 -10.43 15.26
N ASN A 59 4.58 -9.42 15.29
CA ASN A 59 4.75 -8.19 14.54
C ASN A 59 5.29 -7.09 15.46
N VAL A 60 6.60 -6.83 15.40
CA VAL A 60 7.23 -5.77 16.20
C VAL A 60 6.63 -4.38 15.94
N PHE A 61 6.05 -4.15 14.76
CA PHE A 61 5.42 -2.88 14.38
C PHE A 61 3.96 -2.75 14.79
N GLU A 62 3.38 -3.76 15.45
CA GLU A 62 1.96 -3.75 15.83
C GLU A 62 1.64 -2.61 16.80
N THR A 63 2.59 -2.24 17.66
CA THR A 63 2.47 -1.19 18.68
C THR A 63 2.34 0.22 18.10
N LEU A 64 2.71 0.45 16.84
CA LEU A 64 2.49 1.73 16.14
C LEU A 64 0.99 2.07 16.03
N GLY A 65 0.14 1.05 15.91
CA GLY A 65 -1.30 1.19 15.85
C GLY A 65 -1.78 2.16 14.76
N ARG A 66 -2.74 3.01 15.09
CA ARG A 66 -3.30 4.05 14.20
C ARG A 66 -2.84 5.47 14.55
N HIS A 67 -2.02 5.62 15.60
CA HIS A 67 -1.71 6.90 16.22
C HIS A 67 -3.00 7.76 16.41
N ARG A 68 -3.07 8.94 15.79
CA ARG A 68 -4.20 9.88 15.85
C ARG A 68 -5.28 9.66 14.78
N PHE A 69 -5.03 8.80 13.80
CA PHE A 69 -5.84 8.67 12.59
C PHE A 69 -6.97 7.65 12.76
N LEU A 70 -7.97 7.70 11.88
CA LEU A 70 -9.14 6.85 11.79
C LEU A 70 -8.78 5.37 11.82
N ASN A 71 -7.73 4.99 11.08
CA ASN A 71 -7.28 3.62 10.98
C ASN A 71 -5.77 3.55 10.69
N ARG A 72 -5.25 2.33 10.64
CA ARG A 72 -3.83 2.05 10.39
C ARG A 72 -3.40 2.17 8.93
N SER A 73 -4.31 2.35 7.97
CA SER A 73 -3.87 2.65 6.59
C SER A 73 -3.21 4.02 6.55
N ALA A 74 -3.71 5.02 7.30
CA ALA A 74 -3.04 6.32 7.43
C ALA A 74 -1.55 6.17 7.78
N MET A 75 -1.20 5.29 8.71
CA MET A 75 0.19 5.03 9.12
C MET A 75 1.04 4.42 8.01
N LYS A 76 0.46 3.67 7.07
CA LYS A 76 1.20 3.21 5.88
C LYS A 76 1.61 4.41 5.02
N LEU A 77 0.68 5.36 4.82
CA LEU A 77 0.96 6.55 4.03
C LEU A 77 1.92 7.51 4.73
N VAL A 78 1.87 7.60 6.06
CA VAL A 78 2.89 8.29 6.87
C VAL A 78 4.28 7.76 6.55
N THR A 79 4.47 6.44 6.57
CA THR A 79 5.76 5.80 6.28
C THR A 79 6.21 6.10 4.85
N LEU A 80 5.32 5.95 3.87
CA LEU A 80 5.63 6.24 2.48
C LEU A 80 6.00 7.71 2.27
N ASP A 81 5.24 8.64 2.84
CA ASP A 81 5.52 10.06 2.72
C ASP A 81 6.81 10.48 3.46
N HIS A 82 7.17 9.80 4.55
CA HIS A 82 8.48 9.98 5.17
C HIS A 82 9.63 9.48 4.27
N ILE A 83 9.45 8.40 3.51
CA ILE A 83 10.50 7.89 2.61
C ILE A 83 10.60 8.74 1.34
N PHE A 84 9.45 9.07 0.73
CA PHE A 84 9.38 9.69 -0.59
C PHE A 84 9.19 11.21 -0.57
N GLN A 85 8.93 11.79 0.62
CA GLN A 85 8.89 13.23 0.86
C GLN A 85 7.91 13.95 -0.10
N TRP A 86 6.69 13.41 -0.28
CA TRP A 86 5.69 14.03 -1.18
C TRP A 86 5.11 15.30 -0.60
N THR A 87 4.88 15.31 0.71
CA THR A 87 4.40 16.49 1.44
C THR A 87 5.55 17.25 2.10
N GLN A 88 6.63 16.54 2.45
CA GLN A 88 7.79 17.11 3.11
C GLN A 88 8.68 17.81 2.09
N GLY A 89 8.53 19.13 1.96
CA GLY A 89 9.27 19.94 0.99
C GLY A 89 8.38 20.88 0.17
N LEU A 90 7.05 20.73 0.29
CA LEU A 90 6.11 21.71 -0.23
C LEU A 90 6.28 23.04 0.51
N ASP A 91 6.48 24.13 -0.24
CA ASP A 91 6.40 25.47 0.35
C ASP A 91 4.96 25.72 0.81
N ARG A 92 4.76 26.43 1.92
CA ARG A 92 3.42 26.72 2.48
C ARG A 92 2.51 27.43 1.47
N ARG A 93 3.12 28.17 0.53
CA ARG A 93 2.45 28.91 -0.54
C ARG A 93 2.11 28.05 -1.76
N GLN A 94 2.64 26.82 -1.85
CA GLN A 94 2.33 25.90 -2.95
C GLN A 94 0.98 25.24 -2.71
N SER A 95 0.18 25.19 -3.78
CA SER A 95 -1.03 24.38 -3.79
C SER A 95 -0.66 22.90 -3.78
N PHE A 96 -1.44 22.09 -3.07
CA PHE A 96 -1.31 20.64 -3.09
C PHE A 96 -2.66 20.00 -3.37
N SER A 97 -2.72 19.19 -4.41
CA SER A 97 -3.90 18.48 -4.83
C SER A 97 -3.66 16.98 -4.87
N PHE A 98 -4.65 16.20 -4.46
CA PHE A 98 -4.53 14.75 -4.49
C PHE A 98 -5.84 14.03 -4.83
N ALA A 99 -5.75 12.76 -5.22
CA ALA A 99 -6.89 11.88 -5.39
C ALA A 99 -6.66 10.56 -4.64
N ASP A 100 -7.66 10.12 -3.89
CA ASP A 100 -7.65 8.88 -3.10
C ASP A 100 -8.68 7.89 -3.68
N ILE A 101 -8.16 6.90 -4.41
CA ILE A 101 -8.93 5.92 -5.18
C ILE A 101 -9.05 4.63 -4.36
N CYS A 102 -10.27 4.10 -4.22
CA CYS A 102 -10.56 3.05 -3.24
C CYS A 102 -10.23 3.48 -1.80
N GLY A 103 -10.31 4.78 -1.51
CA GLY A 103 -9.75 5.38 -0.29
C GLY A 103 -10.54 5.14 0.98
N GLY A 104 -11.76 4.60 0.89
CA GLY A 104 -12.60 4.40 2.05
C GLY A 104 -11.99 3.44 3.09
N PRO A 105 -12.07 3.76 4.40
CA PRO A 105 -12.89 4.81 4.98
C PRO A 105 -12.22 6.21 5.08
N GLY A 106 -11.03 6.38 4.52
CA GLY A 106 -10.37 7.68 4.36
C GLY A 106 -9.07 7.87 5.14
N GLY A 107 -8.38 6.80 5.56
CA GLY A 107 -7.14 6.92 6.34
C GLY A 107 -6.02 7.67 5.61
N PHE A 108 -5.85 7.41 4.31
CA PHE A 108 -4.88 8.11 3.47
C PHE A 108 -5.24 9.59 3.31
N SER A 109 -6.49 9.87 2.93
CA SER A 109 -7.02 11.24 2.84
C SER A 109 -6.89 12.03 4.15
N GLU A 110 -7.23 11.43 5.29
CA GLU A 110 -7.11 12.08 6.61
C GLU A 110 -5.65 12.45 6.91
N TYR A 111 -4.71 11.54 6.61
CA TYR A 111 -3.28 11.83 6.79
C TYR A 111 -2.84 13.02 5.93
N LEU A 112 -3.14 13.00 4.63
CA LEU A 112 -2.71 14.06 3.71
C LEU A 112 -3.28 15.41 4.13
N LEU A 113 -4.58 15.48 4.39
CA LEU A 113 -5.24 16.71 4.83
C LEU A 113 -4.71 17.21 6.17
N TRP A 114 -4.45 16.31 7.13
CA TRP A 114 -3.83 16.67 8.41
C TRP A 114 -2.41 17.20 8.23
N ARG A 115 -1.60 16.53 7.41
CA ARG A 115 -0.21 16.87 7.16
C ARG A 115 -0.07 18.22 6.46
N THR A 116 -0.96 18.52 5.53
CA THR A 116 -0.91 19.74 4.71
C THR A 116 -1.86 20.84 5.22
N GLN A 117 -2.40 20.73 6.43
CA GLN A 117 -3.38 21.69 6.97
C GLN A 117 -2.90 23.15 7.08
N GLU A 118 -1.58 23.38 7.08
CA GLU A 118 -0.96 24.71 7.13
C GLU A 118 -0.69 25.32 5.74
N HIS A 119 -1.02 24.62 4.65
CA HIS A 119 -0.83 25.10 3.29
C HIS A 119 -2.04 25.92 2.83
N ASP A 120 -1.78 26.97 2.07
CA ASP A 120 -2.81 27.95 1.67
C ASP A 120 -3.88 27.34 0.74
N GLN A 121 -3.52 26.35 -0.07
CA GLN A 121 -4.43 25.74 -1.06
C GLN A 121 -4.28 24.22 -1.13
N VAL A 122 -5.07 23.51 -0.33
CA VAL A 122 -5.14 22.04 -0.37
C VAL A 122 -6.50 21.60 -0.87
N HIS A 123 -6.53 20.60 -1.75
CA HIS A 123 -7.78 19.96 -2.12
C HIS A 123 -7.60 18.49 -2.51
N GLY A 124 -8.41 17.61 -1.93
CA GLY A 124 -8.44 16.20 -2.28
C GLY A 124 -9.73 15.80 -2.97
N PHE A 125 -9.67 14.73 -3.76
CA PHE A 125 -10.84 14.04 -4.31
C PHE A 125 -10.82 12.58 -3.88
N GLY A 126 -11.99 11.99 -3.71
CA GLY A 126 -12.11 10.60 -3.31
C GLY A 126 -13.16 9.84 -4.09
N ILE A 127 -12.85 8.60 -4.45
CA ILE A 127 -13.84 7.63 -4.92
C ILE A 127 -13.63 6.29 -4.20
N THR A 128 -14.74 5.71 -3.71
CA THR A 128 -14.77 4.41 -3.04
C THR A 128 -16.17 3.81 -3.17
N LEU A 129 -16.31 2.49 -2.96
CA LEU A 129 -17.62 1.84 -2.95
C LEU A 129 -18.52 2.41 -1.84
N LYS A 130 -19.70 2.89 -2.23
CA LYS A 130 -20.72 3.40 -1.31
C LYS A 130 -21.43 2.25 -0.60
N GLU A 131 -21.62 2.37 0.72
CA GLU A 131 -22.41 1.42 1.53
C GLU A 131 -22.06 -0.08 1.33
N ALA A 132 -20.85 -0.41 0.88
CA ALA A 132 -20.44 -1.79 0.68
C ALA A 132 -20.38 -2.55 2.03
N ALA A 133 -20.68 -3.85 1.99
CA ALA A 133 -20.76 -4.73 3.16
C ALA A 133 -19.56 -4.65 4.14
N ASN A 134 -18.38 -4.26 3.63
CA ASN A 134 -17.14 -4.16 4.40
C ASN A 134 -16.88 -2.76 4.97
N ASN A 135 -17.89 -1.90 5.13
CA ASN A 135 -17.73 -0.57 5.73
C ASN A 135 -16.69 0.31 5.00
N CYS A 136 -16.60 0.13 3.67
CA CYS A 136 -15.61 0.79 2.81
C CYS A 136 -16.02 2.20 2.38
N ASP A 137 -17.05 2.78 2.99
CA ASP A 137 -17.51 4.13 2.71
C ASP A 137 -16.72 5.17 3.54
N TRP A 138 -16.72 6.42 3.08
CA TRP A 138 -15.99 7.53 3.69
C TRP A 138 -16.47 7.84 5.10
N ARG A 139 -15.52 8.05 6.01
CA ARG A 139 -15.76 8.43 7.42
C ARG A 139 -14.91 9.61 7.85
N LEU A 140 -14.56 10.47 6.89
CA LEU A 140 -13.78 11.67 7.16
C LEU A 140 -14.57 12.63 8.07
N PRO A 141 -13.90 13.32 9.02
CA PRO A 141 -14.54 14.35 9.82
C PRO A 141 -15.18 15.45 8.97
N SER A 142 -16.37 15.92 9.36
CA SER A 142 -17.12 16.96 8.62
C SER A 142 -16.32 18.24 8.39
N LYS A 143 -15.42 18.61 9.32
CA LYS A 143 -14.50 19.76 9.15
C LYS A 143 -13.58 19.68 7.93
N LEU A 144 -13.44 18.50 7.32
CA LEU A 144 -12.63 18.28 6.13
C LEU A 144 -13.44 18.34 4.82
N SER A 145 -14.77 18.49 4.89
CA SER A 145 -15.64 18.48 3.70
C SER A 145 -15.30 19.57 2.69
N ASP A 146 -14.84 20.73 3.17
CA ASP A 146 -14.50 21.87 2.30
C ASP A 146 -13.16 21.65 1.56
N LEU A 147 -12.33 20.75 2.09
CA LEU A 147 -11.01 20.41 1.55
C LEU A 147 -11.03 19.11 0.76
N PHE A 148 -12.13 18.35 0.77
CA PHE A 148 -12.20 17.03 0.19
C PHE A 148 -13.53 16.75 -0.50
N GLU A 149 -13.50 16.55 -1.82
CA GLU A 149 -14.68 16.25 -2.62
C GLU A 149 -14.86 14.73 -2.79
N ILE A 150 -15.94 14.18 -2.21
CA ILE A 150 -16.32 12.78 -2.37
C ILE A 150 -17.14 12.62 -3.66
N CYS A 151 -16.73 11.71 -4.52
CA CYS A 151 -17.41 11.36 -5.74
C CYS A 151 -17.70 9.85 -5.77
N TYR A 152 -18.94 9.47 -6.09
CA TYR A 152 -19.36 8.07 -6.21
C TYR A 152 -19.59 7.65 -7.67
N GLY A 153 -18.97 8.36 -8.63
CA GLY A 153 -19.15 8.09 -10.06
C GLY A 153 -20.53 8.49 -10.60
N GLU A 154 -20.78 8.17 -11.87
CA GLU A 154 -22.01 8.52 -12.58
C GLU A 154 -23.24 7.79 -12.03
N ASP A 155 -23.09 6.52 -11.66
CA ASP A 155 -24.18 5.70 -11.13
C ASP A 155 -24.36 5.84 -9.60
N GLY A 156 -23.49 6.60 -8.93
CA GLY A 156 -23.54 6.85 -7.49
C GLY A 156 -23.12 5.67 -6.61
N THR A 157 -22.58 4.59 -7.17
CA THR A 157 -22.14 3.39 -6.42
C THR A 157 -20.67 3.48 -5.98
N GLY A 158 -19.86 4.26 -6.68
CA GLY A 158 -18.41 4.32 -6.52
C GLY A 158 -17.67 3.07 -7.01
N ASN A 159 -18.35 2.22 -7.80
CA ASN A 159 -17.75 1.02 -8.38
C ASN A 159 -16.78 1.36 -9.52
N LEU A 160 -15.49 1.14 -9.30
CA LEU A 160 -14.43 1.40 -10.29
C LEU A 160 -14.31 0.32 -11.37
N TYR A 161 -15.15 -0.71 -11.37
CA TYR A 161 -15.31 -1.59 -12.54
C TYR A 161 -16.24 -0.97 -13.61
N SER A 162 -16.97 0.09 -13.28
CA SER A 162 -17.79 0.85 -14.23
C SER A 162 -16.95 1.93 -14.91
N VAL A 163 -16.79 1.83 -16.24
CA VAL A 163 -16.05 2.84 -17.05
C VAL A 163 -16.72 4.22 -16.92
N ALA A 164 -18.05 4.25 -16.86
CA ALA A 164 -18.83 5.46 -16.58
C ALA A 164 -18.42 6.14 -15.26
N ASN A 165 -18.24 5.37 -14.18
CA ASN A 165 -17.78 5.92 -12.90
C ASN A 165 -16.33 6.42 -12.96
N ILE A 166 -15.45 5.72 -13.66
CA ILE A 166 -14.06 6.15 -13.86
C ILE A 166 -14.03 7.49 -14.60
N HIS A 167 -14.77 7.61 -15.70
CA HIS A 167 -14.83 8.83 -16.51
C HIS A 167 -15.45 9.99 -15.75
N HIS A 168 -16.53 9.75 -15.01
CA HIS A 168 -17.16 10.77 -14.18
C HIS A 168 -16.20 11.30 -13.12
N PHE A 169 -15.48 10.42 -12.39
CA PHE A 169 -14.49 10.84 -11.41
C PHE A 169 -13.35 11.64 -12.05
N ARG A 170 -12.83 11.19 -13.21
CA ARG A 170 -11.84 11.93 -14.00
C ARG A 170 -12.32 13.34 -14.32
N ASP A 171 -13.57 13.48 -14.76
CA ASP A 171 -14.12 14.76 -15.20
C ASP A 171 -14.36 15.72 -14.02
N VAL A 172 -14.81 15.20 -12.87
CA VAL A 172 -14.89 15.95 -11.60
C VAL A 172 -13.51 16.50 -11.21
N VAL A 173 -12.48 15.65 -11.19
CA VAL A 173 -11.11 16.07 -10.87
C VAL A 173 -10.62 17.14 -11.87
N ARG A 174 -10.80 16.88 -13.17
CA ARG A 174 -10.31 17.76 -14.25
C ARG A 174 -11.04 19.09 -14.34
N LYS A 175 -12.28 19.17 -13.84
CA LYS A 175 -13.01 20.43 -13.75
C LYS A 175 -12.27 21.46 -12.90
N ARG A 176 -11.59 21.02 -11.83
CA ARG A 176 -10.78 21.89 -10.97
C ARG A 176 -9.30 21.87 -11.33
N TYR A 177 -8.77 20.71 -11.73
CA TYR A 177 -7.37 20.51 -12.08
C TYR A 177 -7.24 19.90 -13.49
N PRO A 178 -7.26 20.72 -14.56
CA PRO A 178 -7.29 20.23 -15.94
C PRO A 178 -6.15 19.28 -16.32
N ASN A 179 -4.99 19.43 -15.67
CA ASN A 179 -3.80 18.60 -15.89
C ASN A 179 -3.72 17.38 -14.95
N GLY A 180 -4.72 17.15 -14.11
CA GLY A 180 -4.69 16.17 -13.03
C GLY A 180 -4.14 16.75 -11.71
N VAL A 181 -4.08 15.90 -10.69
CA VAL A 181 -3.63 16.22 -9.33
C VAL A 181 -2.14 15.93 -9.14
N ASP A 182 -1.55 16.49 -8.07
CA ASP A 182 -0.13 16.31 -7.75
C ASP A 182 0.21 14.90 -7.25
N LEU A 183 -0.72 14.28 -6.52
CA LEU A 183 -0.56 12.94 -5.97
C LEU A 183 -1.82 12.08 -6.16
N VAL A 184 -1.66 10.86 -6.66
CA VAL A 184 -2.73 9.85 -6.65
C VAL A 184 -2.31 8.74 -5.71
N VAL A 185 -3.19 8.38 -4.78
CA VAL A 185 -3.02 7.23 -3.88
C VAL A 185 -4.16 6.23 -4.12
N ALA A 186 -3.87 4.94 -3.98
CA ALA A 186 -4.87 3.89 -4.10
C ALA A 186 -4.57 2.73 -3.15
N ASP A 187 -5.53 2.39 -2.27
CA ASP A 187 -5.45 1.28 -1.30
C ASP A 187 -6.57 0.25 -1.53
N GLY A 188 -6.77 -0.12 -2.80
CA GLY A 188 -7.78 -1.09 -3.22
C GLY A 188 -7.50 -2.50 -2.71
N GLY A 189 -8.54 -3.19 -2.24
CA GLY A 189 -8.46 -4.60 -1.86
C GLY A 189 -9.76 -5.33 -2.18
N LEU A 190 -9.64 -6.57 -2.66
CA LEU A 190 -10.79 -7.44 -2.96
C LEU A 190 -11.48 -7.90 -1.67
N LEU A 191 -12.82 -8.07 -1.72
CA LEU A 191 -13.63 -8.44 -0.56
C LEU A 191 -13.19 -9.78 0.06
N ASP A 192 -12.83 -10.77 -0.76
CA ASP A 192 -12.37 -12.09 -0.29
C ASP A 192 -11.00 -12.03 0.40
N ALA A 193 -10.15 -11.09 -0.03
CA ALA A 193 -8.90 -10.81 0.66
C ALA A 193 -9.14 -10.10 2.00
N ARG A 194 -10.22 -9.31 2.12
CA ARG A 194 -10.61 -8.55 3.31
C ARG A 194 -11.48 -9.33 4.32
N SER A 195 -12.15 -10.40 3.89
CA SER A 195 -13.05 -11.22 4.73
C SER A 195 -12.31 -12.26 5.56
N GLN A 196 -11.11 -12.68 5.14
CA GLN A 196 -10.16 -13.34 6.02
C GLN A 196 -9.68 -12.29 7.04
N SER A 197 -9.61 -12.65 8.32
CA SER A 197 -9.22 -11.78 9.45
C SER A 197 -7.77 -11.22 9.39
N ASN A 198 -7.18 -11.20 8.21
CA ASN A 198 -5.75 -11.19 7.95
C ASN A 198 -5.28 -9.93 7.23
N GLN A 199 -5.75 -8.71 7.58
CA GLN A 199 -5.20 -7.51 6.91
C GLN A 199 -4.82 -6.36 7.85
N THR A 200 -3.51 -6.09 7.92
CA THR A 200 -2.85 -4.96 7.23
C THR A 200 -1.53 -5.46 6.67
N SER A 201 -0.82 -4.58 5.97
CA SER A 201 0.62 -4.63 5.71
C SER A 201 1.28 -5.06 7.00
N ARG A 202 1.68 -6.32 6.97
CA ARG A 202 2.24 -7.08 8.06
C ARG A 202 3.23 -8.04 7.39
N PRO A 203 4.30 -8.43 8.07
CA PRO A 203 5.40 -9.14 7.43
C PRO A 203 5.00 -10.43 6.67
N ALA A 204 3.90 -11.10 7.04
CA ALA A 204 3.41 -12.32 6.39
C ALA A 204 2.37 -12.09 5.26
N SER A 205 1.94 -10.84 5.03
CA SER A 205 0.97 -10.48 3.98
C SER A 205 1.65 -10.31 2.63
N SER A 206 0.89 -10.49 1.54
CA SER A 206 1.34 -10.19 0.18
C SER A 206 1.20 -8.71 -0.23
N GLU A 207 0.60 -7.87 0.63
CA GLU A 207 0.40 -6.43 0.38
C GLU A 207 1.72 -5.70 0.11
N ARG A 208 1.73 -4.87 -0.93
CA ARG A 208 2.86 -4.05 -1.34
C ARG A 208 2.37 -2.82 -2.10
N TYR A 209 3.20 -1.79 -2.14
CA TYR A 209 2.91 -0.55 -2.88
C TYR A 209 3.88 -0.39 -4.05
N ILE A 210 3.36 0.01 -5.20
CA ILE A 210 4.15 0.46 -6.34
C ILE A 210 4.19 1.98 -6.28
N ILE A 211 5.39 2.55 -6.30
CA ILE A 211 5.59 4.00 -6.24
C ILE A 211 6.07 4.46 -7.61
N ALA A 212 5.25 5.27 -8.28
CA ALA A 212 5.57 5.87 -9.57
C ALA A 212 5.77 7.39 -9.40
N ARG A 213 6.88 7.93 -9.92
CA ARG A 213 7.21 9.35 -9.87
C ARG A 213 7.47 9.89 -11.27
N GLY A 214 7.09 11.15 -11.50
CA GLY A 214 7.33 11.85 -12.76
C GLY A 214 6.48 11.28 -13.89
N LEU A 215 5.16 11.42 -13.79
CA LEU A 215 4.23 11.09 -14.87
C LEU A 215 4.69 11.79 -16.16
N ARG A 216 5.06 10.99 -17.16
CA ARG A 216 5.60 11.50 -18.42
C ARG A 216 4.45 11.91 -19.34
N VAL A 217 4.52 13.12 -19.87
CA VAL A 217 3.58 13.60 -20.89
C VAL A 217 3.61 12.63 -22.08
N GLY A 218 2.49 11.93 -22.35
CA GLY A 218 2.34 11.00 -23.48
C GLY A 218 2.27 9.50 -23.15
N HIS A 219 2.49 9.09 -21.89
CA HIS A 219 2.46 7.67 -21.48
C HIS A 219 1.78 7.52 -20.10
N PRO A 220 0.50 7.16 -20.02
CA PRO A 220 -0.12 6.05 -20.76
C PRO A 220 -0.63 6.51 -22.12
N THR A 221 -0.24 5.79 -23.19
CA THR A 221 -0.85 6.06 -24.50
C THR A 221 -2.36 5.87 -24.33
N SER A 222 -3.18 6.76 -24.93
CA SER A 222 -4.64 6.59 -24.96
C SER A 222 -5.02 5.15 -25.28
N LYS A 223 -4.25 4.52 -26.17
CA LYS A 223 -4.31 3.10 -26.50
C LYS A 223 -4.29 2.14 -25.30
N LEU A 224 -3.45 2.34 -24.28
CA LEU A 224 -3.44 1.48 -23.09
C LEU A 224 -4.73 1.66 -22.29
N VAL A 225 -5.16 2.91 -22.10
CA VAL A 225 -6.42 3.22 -21.40
C VAL A 225 -7.59 2.60 -22.16
N ASP A 226 -7.66 2.81 -23.48
CA ASP A 226 -8.67 2.23 -24.36
C ASP A 226 -8.68 0.69 -24.25
N ILE A 227 -7.51 0.03 -24.23
CA ILE A 227 -7.43 -1.43 -24.07
C ILE A 227 -7.99 -1.87 -22.72
N LEU A 228 -7.64 -1.17 -21.63
CA LEU A 228 -8.11 -1.50 -20.28
C LEU A 228 -9.63 -1.27 -20.14
N GLU A 229 -10.15 -0.17 -20.67
CA GLU A 229 -11.58 0.17 -20.65
C GLU A 229 -12.39 -0.82 -21.48
N ASN A 230 -11.98 -1.10 -22.73
CA ASN A 230 -12.63 -2.11 -23.56
C ASN A 230 -12.63 -3.50 -22.89
N THR A 231 -11.61 -3.80 -22.10
CA THR A 231 -11.53 -5.06 -21.36
C THR A 231 -12.54 -5.10 -20.22
N LEU A 232 -12.68 -4.02 -19.47
CA LEU A 232 -13.67 -3.93 -18.38
C LEU A 232 -15.08 -4.16 -18.92
N ASP A 233 -15.43 -3.54 -20.06
CA ASP A 233 -16.73 -3.73 -20.72
C ASP A 233 -16.97 -5.18 -21.16
N GLN A 234 -15.91 -5.89 -21.57
CA GLN A 234 -15.98 -7.29 -22.03
C GLN A 234 -16.00 -8.33 -20.89
N SER A 235 -15.56 -7.97 -19.68
CA SER A 235 -15.40 -8.89 -18.53
C SER A 235 -16.71 -9.32 -17.84
N THR A 236 -17.87 -9.18 -18.51
CA THR A 236 -19.18 -9.59 -18.00
C THR A 236 -19.40 -11.11 -17.92
N ASN A 237 -18.36 -11.93 -18.20
CA ASN A 237 -18.38 -13.38 -18.06
C ASN A 237 -17.43 -13.83 -16.93
N ASP A 238 -17.96 -14.59 -15.96
CA ASP A 238 -17.29 -15.09 -14.73
C ASP A 238 -16.01 -15.94 -14.93
N ALA A 239 -15.60 -16.23 -16.18
CA ALA A 239 -14.44 -17.05 -16.52
C ALA A 239 -13.32 -16.28 -17.25
N PHE A 240 -13.32 -14.95 -17.20
CA PHE A 240 -12.39 -14.15 -17.98
C PHE A 240 -10.99 -14.08 -17.35
N GLN A 241 -10.01 -14.74 -17.97
CA GLN A 241 -8.59 -14.64 -17.64
C GLN A 241 -7.87 -13.73 -18.64
N LEU A 242 -7.58 -12.48 -18.25
CA LEU A 242 -6.78 -11.59 -19.09
C LEU A 242 -5.29 -11.88 -18.89
N THR A 243 -4.61 -12.30 -19.96
CA THR A 243 -3.15 -12.39 -19.99
C THR A 243 -2.59 -11.24 -20.82
N PHE A 244 -2.33 -10.08 -20.20
CA PHE A 244 -1.78 -8.89 -20.88
C PHE A 244 -0.36 -9.13 -21.44
N LEU A 245 0.38 -10.01 -20.78
CA LEU A 245 1.74 -10.39 -21.15
C LEU A 245 1.68 -11.63 -22.05
N LYS A 246 1.44 -11.44 -23.35
CA LYS A 246 1.79 -12.48 -24.32
C LYS A 246 3.29 -12.78 -24.21
N ASN A 247 3.70 -14.03 -24.45
CA ASN A 247 5.10 -14.49 -24.38
C ASN A 247 6.10 -13.69 -25.25
N CYS A 248 5.63 -12.77 -26.11
CA CYS A 248 6.44 -11.90 -26.98
C CYS A 248 6.19 -10.42 -26.70
N SER A 249 6.25 -9.98 -25.43
CA SER A 249 6.27 -8.55 -25.11
C SER A 249 7.71 -8.04 -25.04
N PRO A 250 8.00 -6.77 -25.36
CA PRO A 250 9.34 -6.17 -25.20
C PRO A 250 9.90 -6.30 -23.77
N MET A 251 9.04 -6.49 -22.77
CA MET A 251 9.44 -6.79 -21.39
C MET A 251 10.30 -8.06 -21.28
N HIS A 252 10.11 -9.05 -22.16
CA HIS A 252 10.91 -10.28 -22.16
C HIS A 252 12.35 -10.04 -22.63
N GLU A 253 12.58 -8.94 -23.35
CA GLU A 253 13.90 -8.52 -23.83
C GLU A 253 14.60 -7.58 -22.83
N ASP A 254 13.86 -7.04 -21.85
CA ASP A 254 14.39 -6.16 -20.80
C ASP A 254 14.99 -6.97 -19.65
N GLY A 255 16.23 -7.42 -19.85
CA GLY A 255 16.96 -8.24 -18.87
C GLY A 255 17.15 -7.55 -17.52
N ASP A 256 17.37 -6.24 -17.50
CA ASP A 256 17.57 -5.46 -16.28
C ASP A 256 16.29 -5.39 -15.45
N PHE A 257 15.16 -5.11 -16.10
CA PHE A 257 13.85 -5.13 -15.44
C PHE A 257 13.52 -6.52 -14.89
N LEU A 258 13.72 -7.58 -15.67
CA LEU A 258 13.44 -8.95 -15.25
C LEU A 258 14.32 -9.37 -14.07
N GLN A 259 15.61 -9.01 -14.09
CA GLN A 259 16.54 -9.29 -13.00
C GLN A 259 16.13 -8.53 -11.73
N TYR A 260 15.77 -7.26 -11.84
CA TYR A 260 15.25 -6.46 -10.74
C TYR A 260 13.99 -7.12 -10.13
N MET A 261 13.02 -7.48 -10.98
CA MET A 261 11.77 -8.12 -10.54
C MET A 261 12.03 -9.47 -9.85
N ALA A 262 12.92 -10.30 -10.40
CA ALA A 262 13.28 -11.58 -9.79
C ALA A 262 13.96 -11.39 -8.42
N LYS A 263 14.92 -10.46 -8.33
CA LYS A 263 15.62 -10.14 -7.09
C LYS A 263 14.66 -9.63 -6.02
N VAL A 264 13.85 -8.62 -6.35
CA VAL A 264 12.89 -8.00 -5.41
C VAL A 264 11.86 -9.03 -4.95
N ASN A 265 11.29 -9.82 -5.85
CA ASN A 265 10.33 -10.85 -5.47
C ASN A 265 10.97 -11.95 -4.60
N GLY A 266 12.23 -12.31 -4.86
CA GLY A 266 12.97 -13.27 -4.03
C GLY A 266 13.12 -12.77 -2.59
N VAL A 267 13.60 -11.53 -2.41
CA VAL A 267 13.74 -10.89 -1.09
C VAL A 267 12.40 -10.83 -0.35
N ILE A 268 11.34 -10.43 -1.06
CA ILE A 268 9.98 -10.36 -0.49
C ILE A 268 9.50 -11.75 -0.07
N ALA A 269 9.68 -12.78 -0.92
CA ALA A 269 9.26 -14.14 -0.62
C ALA A 269 9.99 -14.68 0.63
N THR A 270 11.32 -14.50 0.70
CA THR A 270 12.10 -14.90 1.88
C THR A 270 11.64 -14.20 3.15
N SER A 271 11.42 -12.87 3.10
CA SER A 271 10.91 -12.13 4.26
C SER A 271 9.52 -12.60 4.69
N GLN A 272 8.64 -12.92 3.74
CA GLN A 272 7.31 -13.46 4.04
C GLN A 272 7.36 -14.86 4.63
N ILE A 273 8.23 -15.74 4.11
CA ILE A 273 8.46 -17.09 4.65
C ILE A 273 8.87 -17.00 6.11
N GLN A 274 9.88 -16.18 6.42
CA GLN A 274 10.35 -15.98 7.80
C GLN A 274 9.23 -15.46 8.71
N ALA A 275 8.42 -14.52 8.24
CA ALA A 275 7.27 -14.02 8.98
C ALA A 275 6.21 -15.11 9.22
N CYS A 276 5.88 -15.91 8.20
CA CYS A 276 4.95 -17.03 8.33
C CYS A 276 5.47 -18.07 9.33
N GLN A 277 6.76 -18.42 9.27
CA GLN A 277 7.41 -19.33 10.19
C GLN A 277 7.35 -18.82 11.64
N ARG A 278 7.61 -17.52 11.88
CA ARG A 278 7.47 -16.92 13.22
C ARG A 278 6.03 -17.05 13.75
N ILE A 279 5.03 -16.76 12.91
CA ILE A 279 3.60 -16.91 13.27
C ILE A 279 3.29 -18.37 13.63
N ASN A 280 3.67 -19.32 12.78
CA ASN A 280 3.43 -20.76 12.98
C ASN A 280 4.13 -21.28 14.26
N GLN A 281 5.37 -20.86 14.50
CA GLN A 281 6.13 -21.22 15.71
C GLN A 281 5.48 -20.66 16.99
N TYR A 282 5.02 -19.40 16.95
CA TYR A 282 4.32 -18.81 18.08
C TYR A 282 2.97 -19.51 18.36
N ALA A 283 2.22 -19.79 17.30
CA ALA A 283 0.92 -20.44 17.40
C ALA A 283 1.02 -21.85 18.02
N THR A 284 2.09 -22.59 17.71
CA THR A 284 2.36 -23.93 18.26
C THR A 284 2.95 -23.91 19.66
N ASN A 285 3.69 -22.85 20.04
CA ASN A 285 4.34 -22.78 21.36
C ASN A 285 4.28 -21.37 21.97
N LYS A 286 3.15 -21.07 22.63
CA LYS A 286 2.86 -19.75 23.25
C LYS A 286 3.92 -19.26 24.24
N ASN A 287 4.74 -20.17 24.81
CA ASN A 287 5.75 -19.84 25.82
C ASN A 287 7.12 -19.47 25.23
N LYS A 288 7.35 -19.60 23.92
CA LYS A 288 8.66 -19.31 23.29
C LYS A 288 8.94 -17.81 23.05
N ARG A 289 8.12 -16.94 23.61
CA ARG A 289 8.06 -15.50 23.32
C ARG A 289 9.33 -14.67 23.63
N LYS A 290 10.45 -15.24 24.08
CA LYS A 290 11.58 -14.44 24.58
C LYS A 290 12.99 -14.91 24.23
N THR A 291 13.18 -15.82 23.29
CA THR A 291 14.54 -16.31 22.94
C THR A 291 14.79 -16.41 21.44
N CYS A 292 14.24 -15.50 20.62
CA CYS A 292 14.96 -15.13 19.40
C CYS A 292 15.77 -13.89 19.74
N GLU A 293 17.03 -14.11 20.09
CA GLU A 293 18.05 -13.07 20.21
C GLU A 293 18.07 -12.29 18.88
N GLY A 294 17.54 -11.06 18.86
CA GLY A 294 17.60 -10.19 17.68
C GLY A 294 16.47 -9.18 17.51
N ASP A 295 15.22 -9.50 17.88
CA ASP A 295 14.09 -8.57 17.73
C ASP A 295 13.98 -7.67 18.96
N THR A 296 14.70 -6.54 18.94
CA THR A 296 14.48 -5.44 19.90
C THR A 296 13.06 -4.89 19.68
N ASP A 297 12.25 -4.91 20.74
CA ASP A 297 10.94 -4.27 20.75
C ASP A 297 11.11 -2.81 20.32
N ILE A 298 10.38 -2.37 19.28
CA ILE A 298 10.54 -1.01 18.77
C ILE A 298 9.99 -0.01 19.79
N ASP A 299 10.53 1.20 19.81
CA ASP A 299 9.95 2.33 20.52
C ASP A 299 9.06 3.13 19.56
N PRO A 300 7.72 3.05 19.64
CA PRO A 300 6.82 3.78 18.75
C PRO A 300 7.04 5.30 18.76
N GLU A 301 7.49 5.86 19.89
CA GLU A 301 7.71 7.29 20.03
C GLU A 301 8.85 7.78 19.13
N GLN A 302 9.89 6.97 18.94
CA GLN A 302 10.98 7.29 18.00
C GLN A 302 10.44 7.39 16.56
N TYR A 303 9.57 6.45 16.16
CA TYR A 303 8.94 6.49 14.85
C TYR A 303 8.04 7.71 14.68
N PHE A 304 7.21 8.02 15.69
CA PHE A 304 6.32 9.18 15.64
C PHE A 304 7.08 10.50 15.58
N GLN A 305 8.24 10.59 16.25
CA GLN A 305 9.15 11.73 16.17
C GLN A 305 9.80 11.85 14.79
N CYS A 306 10.39 10.76 14.26
CA CYS A 306 10.98 10.71 12.92
C CYS A 306 9.96 11.09 11.83
N TRP A 307 8.73 10.63 11.98
CA TRP A 307 7.62 10.93 11.08
C TRP A 307 6.96 12.27 11.34
N LYS A 308 7.43 13.07 12.31
CA LYS A 308 6.88 14.39 12.64
C LYS A 308 5.37 14.35 12.87
N LEU A 309 4.87 13.34 13.60
CA LEU A 309 3.44 13.21 13.89
C LEU A 309 2.97 14.08 15.06
N GLY A 310 3.92 14.61 15.83
CA GLY A 310 3.67 15.33 17.06
C GLY A 310 3.09 14.44 18.15
N ARG A 311 2.82 15.03 19.32
CA ARG A 311 2.17 14.32 20.42
C ARG A 311 0.66 14.30 20.24
N ILE A 312 0.02 13.23 20.67
CA ILE A 312 -1.44 13.18 20.81
C ILE A 312 -1.80 14.10 21.99
N PRO A 313 -2.66 15.11 21.82
CA PRO A 313 -3.15 15.90 22.95
C PRO A 313 -3.81 14.96 23.97
N HIS A 314 -3.47 15.10 25.26
CA HIS A 314 -4.21 14.40 26.30
C HIS A 314 -5.68 14.82 26.22
N GLN A 315 -6.58 13.85 26.07
CA GLN A 315 -8.03 14.06 26.13
C GLN A 315 -8.47 14.36 27.56
#